data_AF-A0A5E4GN21-F1
#
_entry.id   AF-A0A5E4GN21-F1
#
_cell.length_a   1.000
_cell.length_b   1.000
_cell.length_c   1.000
_cell.angle_alpha   90.00
_cell.angle_beta   90.00
_cell.angle_gamma   90.00
#
_symmetry.space_group_name_H-M   'P 1'
#
loop_
_entity.id
_entity.type
_entity.pdbx_description
1 polymer ?
#
loop_
_entity_poly.entity_id
_entity_poly.type
_entity_poly.pdbx_seq_one_letter_code
_entity_poly.pdbx_strand_id
1 'polypeptide(L)'
;MLNLSHNSLKEVPNEVGELAHLRYLDLSYNHDLMKLPDTMCNLINLQTLRLFGCNNLERLPEAMGKLINLQHLHVMDCNDLKLPKGIARLTSLRTLDEVHIHGDDDVDNNKEALFELSDLRNMDQLRGSFLIEFKNDLKDARQAEKGHLGKDMKLAPLIWGPDSFVIEQECPKSS
;
A
#
# COMPACT_ATOMS: atom_id res chain seq x y z
N MET A 1 17.48 13.28 -0.64
CA MET A 1 16.05 13.54 -0.88
C MET A 1 15.90 13.81 -2.36
N LEU A 2 14.90 13.22 -3.02
CA LEU A 2 14.56 13.48 -4.42
C LEU A 2 13.07 13.79 -4.49
N ASN A 3 12.71 14.96 -5.02
CA ASN A 3 11.34 15.36 -5.23
C ASN A 3 11.08 15.51 -6.72
N LEU A 4 10.18 14.71 -7.24
CA LEU A 4 9.69 14.70 -8.61
C LEU A 4 8.15 14.82 -8.64
N SER A 5 7.54 15.37 -7.59
CA SER A 5 6.10 15.61 -7.55
C SER A 5 5.65 16.61 -8.63
N HIS A 6 4.45 16.47 -9.18
CA HIS A 6 3.86 17.38 -10.18
C HIS A 6 4.68 17.54 -11.47
N ASN A 7 5.32 16.48 -11.97
CA ASN A 7 6.13 16.53 -13.20
C ASN A 7 5.47 15.87 -14.42
N SER A 8 4.20 15.43 -14.31
CA SER A 8 3.51 14.70 -15.37
C SER A 8 4.32 13.50 -15.90
N LEU A 9 5.04 12.83 -15.01
CA LEU A 9 5.86 11.67 -15.35
C LEU A 9 4.97 10.53 -15.85
N LYS A 10 5.35 9.94 -16.98
CA LYS A 10 4.75 8.69 -17.49
C LYS A 10 5.50 7.45 -17.00
N GLU A 11 6.79 7.62 -16.73
CA GLU A 11 7.68 6.60 -16.23
C GLU A 11 8.77 7.22 -15.35
N VAL A 12 9.34 6.40 -14.48
CA VAL A 12 10.55 6.73 -13.73
C VAL A 12 11.70 5.90 -14.33
N PRO A 13 12.85 6.52 -14.68
CA PRO A 13 13.97 5.80 -15.28
C PRO A 13 14.59 4.78 -14.32
N ASN A 14 15.16 3.71 -14.87
CA ASN A 14 15.75 2.62 -14.07
C ASN A 14 16.90 3.10 -13.18
N GLU A 15 17.59 4.16 -13.60
CA GLU A 15 18.69 4.84 -12.94
C GLU A 15 18.30 5.39 -11.55
N VAL A 16 17.00 5.57 -11.27
CA VAL A 16 16.53 5.91 -9.92
C VAL A 16 17.04 4.90 -8.89
N GLY A 17 17.17 3.62 -9.27
CA GLY A 17 17.67 2.55 -8.41
C GLY A 17 19.16 2.65 -8.06
N GLU A 18 19.92 3.50 -8.75
CA GLU A 18 21.35 3.72 -8.49
C GLU A 18 21.58 4.73 -7.36
N LEU A 19 20.53 5.42 -6.91
CA LEU A 19 20.58 6.42 -5.85
C LEU A 19 20.67 5.74 -4.46
N ALA A 20 21.75 4.98 -4.23
CA ALA A 20 21.91 4.09 -3.07
C ALA A 20 21.72 4.77 -1.70
N HIS A 21 21.94 6.08 -1.60
CA HIS A 21 21.79 6.87 -0.37
C HIS A 21 20.43 7.57 -0.25
N LEU A 22 19.51 7.36 -1.20
CA LEU A 22 18.22 8.02 -1.20
C LEU A 22 17.36 7.51 -0.04
N ARG A 23 16.94 8.43 0.83
CA ARG A 23 16.06 8.15 1.98
C ARG A 23 14.62 8.61 1.78
N TYR A 24 14.41 9.53 0.84
CA TYR A 24 13.12 10.13 0.58
C TYR A 24 12.95 10.31 -0.92
N LEU A 25 11.88 9.75 -1.46
CA LEU A 25 11.45 9.89 -2.84
C LEU A 25 9.99 10.34 -2.86
N ASP A 26 9.72 11.42 -3.59
CA ASP A 26 8.37 11.95 -3.78
C ASP A 26 8.05 11.99 -5.27
N LEU A 27 7.03 11.23 -5.65
CA LEU A 27 6.49 11.11 -7.00
C LEU A 27 5.02 11.55 -7.04
N SER A 28 4.53 12.25 -6.00
CA SER A 28 3.13 12.61 -5.90
C SER A 28 2.63 13.45 -7.08
N TYR A 29 1.35 13.34 -7.40
CA TYR A 29 0.68 14.08 -8.47
C TYR A 29 1.32 13.90 -9.86
N ASN A 30 1.87 12.71 -10.13
CA ASN A 30 2.21 12.28 -11.49
C ASN A 30 1.08 11.41 -12.02
N HIS A 31 0.00 12.04 -12.46
CA HIS A 31 -1.25 11.35 -12.82
C HIS A 31 -1.09 10.33 -13.97
N ASP A 32 -0.13 10.53 -14.87
CA ASP A 32 0.13 9.62 -16.01
C ASP A 32 1.10 8.48 -15.68
N LEU A 33 1.61 8.40 -14.44
CA LEU A 33 2.59 7.39 -14.04
C LEU A 33 1.89 6.04 -13.82
N MET A 34 2.14 5.09 -14.72
CA MET A 34 1.46 3.77 -14.67
C MET A 34 2.20 2.71 -13.84
N LYS A 35 3.54 2.81 -13.74
CA LYS A 35 4.37 1.82 -13.06
C LYS A 35 5.66 2.44 -12.54
N LEU A 36 6.22 1.82 -11.50
CA LEU A 36 7.57 2.09 -11.01
C LEU A 36 8.55 1.04 -11.54
N PRO A 37 9.82 1.40 -11.82
CA PRO A 37 10.81 0.44 -12.28
C PRO A 37 11.22 -0.51 -11.14
N ASP A 38 11.48 -1.79 -11.47
CA ASP A 38 11.89 -2.79 -10.48
C ASP A 38 13.20 -2.44 -9.78
N THR A 39 14.07 -1.66 -10.45
CA THR A 39 15.32 -1.15 -9.88
C THR A 39 15.11 -0.25 -8.67
N MET A 40 13.91 0.32 -8.46
CA MET A 40 13.59 1.03 -7.21
C MET A 40 13.78 0.14 -5.98
N CYS A 41 13.67 -1.19 -6.12
CA CYS A 41 13.92 -2.13 -5.02
C CYS A 41 15.39 -2.17 -4.56
N ASN A 42 16.31 -1.53 -5.30
CA ASN A 42 17.72 -1.36 -4.91
C ASN A 42 17.93 -0.19 -3.92
N LEU A 43 16.91 0.64 -3.71
CA LEU A 43 16.94 1.76 -2.77
C LEU A 43 16.82 1.28 -1.32
N ILE A 44 17.74 0.43 -0.88
CA ILE A 44 17.69 -0.22 0.45
C ILE A 44 17.68 0.76 1.63
N ASN A 45 18.08 2.02 1.42
CA ASN A 45 18.07 3.09 2.42
C ASN A 45 16.80 3.97 2.37
N LEU A 46 15.85 3.69 1.46
CA LEU A 46 14.63 4.47 1.33
C LEU A 46 13.78 4.32 2.59
N GLN A 47 13.40 5.45 3.18
CA GLN A 47 12.59 5.53 4.40
C GLN A 47 11.20 6.06 4.10
N THR A 48 11.06 6.91 3.07
CA THR A 48 9.78 7.50 2.68
C THR A 48 9.61 7.44 1.17
N LEU A 49 8.47 6.92 0.73
CA LEU A 49 7.99 6.95 -0.63
C LEU A 49 6.61 7.62 -0.66
N ARG A 50 6.48 8.73 -1.40
CA ARG A 50 5.19 9.40 -1.63
C ARG A 50 4.73 9.21 -3.07
N LEU A 51 3.50 8.71 -3.20
CA LEU A 51 2.81 8.43 -4.45
C LEU A 51 1.43 9.11 -4.50
N PHE A 52 1.08 9.94 -3.50
CA PHE A 52 -0.21 10.63 -3.41
C PHE A 52 -0.70 11.14 -4.77
N GLY A 53 -1.94 10.83 -5.16
CA GLY A 53 -2.56 11.34 -6.39
C GLY A 53 -1.96 10.80 -7.70
N CYS A 54 -1.24 9.68 -7.66
CA CYS A 54 -0.82 8.94 -8.87
C CYS A 54 -1.96 8.01 -9.33
N ASN A 55 -3.04 8.61 -9.83
CA ASN A 55 -4.31 7.92 -10.06
C ASN A 55 -4.21 6.73 -11.03
N ASN A 56 -3.33 6.79 -12.04
CA ASN A 56 -3.15 5.71 -13.03
C ASN A 56 -2.07 4.71 -12.64
N LEU A 57 -1.48 4.79 -11.43
CA LEU A 57 -0.44 3.87 -10.99
C LEU A 57 -1.07 2.51 -10.67
N GLU A 58 -0.80 1.51 -11.49
CA GLU A 58 -1.48 0.21 -11.39
C GLU A 58 -0.81 -0.75 -10.40
N ARG A 59 0.52 -0.64 -10.25
CA ARG A 59 1.30 -1.60 -9.45
C ARG A 59 2.59 -1.01 -8.90
N LEU A 60 2.94 -1.46 -7.70
CA LEU A 60 4.29 -1.32 -7.15
C LEU A 60 5.18 -2.49 -7.63
N PRO A 61 6.51 -2.34 -7.59
CA PRO A 61 7.45 -3.40 -7.95
C PRO A 61 7.27 -4.67 -7.09
N GLU A 62 7.30 -5.85 -7.70
CA GLU A 62 7.08 -7.12 -6.97
C GLU A 62 8.12 -7.36 -5.86
N ALA A 63 9.36 -6.89 -6.07
CA ALA A 63 10.45 -7.05 -5.11
C ALA A 63 10.48 -5.97 -4.01
N MET A 64 9.40 -5.19 -3.83
CA MET A 64 9.35 -4.08 -2.87
C MET A 64 9.66 -4.49 -1.44
N GLY A 65 9.42 -5.75 -1.05
CA GLY A 65 9.86 -6.31 0.24
C GLY A 65 11.38 -6.31 0.48
N LYS A 66 12.22 -5.88 -0.47
CA LYS A 66 13.64 -5.59 -0.27
C LYS A 66 13.90 -4.25 0.42
N LEU A 67 12.92 -3.33 0.42
CA LEU A 67 13.01 -2.00 1.03
C LEU A 67 12.84 -2.08 2.56
N ILE A 68 13.69 -2.84 3.23
CA ILE A 68 13.59 -3.16 4.66
C ILE A 68 13.66 -1.94 5.59
N ASN A 69 14.10 -0.77 5.09
CA ASN A 69 14.15 0.48 5.84
C ASN A 69 12.97 1.42 5.54
N LEU A 70 12.04 1.05 4.66
CA LEU A 70 10.89 1.87 4.31
C LEU A 70 9.96 1.96 5.52
N GLN A 71 9.69 3.19 5.97
CA GLN A 71 8.87 3.48 7.15
C GLN A 71 7.54 4.12 6.77
N HIS A 72 7.50 4.89 5.69
CA HIS A 72 6.32 5.60 5.25
C HIS A 72 6.08 5.37 3.76
N LEU A 73 4.94 4.77 3.45
CA LEU A 73 4.42 4.60 2.09
C LEU A 73 3.09 5.36 2.02
N HIS A 74 3.05 6.41 1.21
CA HIS A 74 1.86 7.23 1.01
C HIS A 74 1.29 6.98 -0.37
N VAL A 75 0.09 6.43 -0.46
CA VAL A 75 -0.59 6.04 -1.71
C VAL A 75 -2.05 6.49 -1.76
N MET A 76 -2.45 7.42 -0.89
CA MET A 76 -3.74 8.11 -0.97
C MET A 76 -4.02 8.64 -2.38
N ASP A 77 -5.29 8.54 -2.82
CA ASP A 77 -5.74 8.81 -4.19
C ASP A 77 -5.11 7.93 -5.30
N CYS A 78 -4.39 6.85 -4.98
CA CYS A 78 -3.91 5.88 -5.98
C CYS A 78 -4.97 4.78 -6.22
N ASN A 79 -6.09 5.18 -6.81
CA ASN A 79 -7.30 4.36 -6.88
C ASN A 79 -7.14 3.02 -7.62
N ASP A 80 -6.21 2.90 -8.56
CA ASP A 80 -6.00 1.68 -9.36
C ASP A 80 -4.77 0.86 -8.91
N LEU A 81 -4.15 1.26 -7.79
CA LEU A 81 -2.93 0.65 -7.29
C LEU A 81 -3.21 -0.68 -6.60
N LYS A 82 -2.72 -1.76 -7.20
CA LYS A 82 -2.62 -3.06 -6.55
C LYS A 82 -1.34 -3.16 -5.72
N LEU A 83 -1.46 -3.65 -4.49
CA LEU A 83 -0.31 -3.91 -3.64
C LEU A 83 0.48 -5.14 -4.16
N PRO A 84 1.82 -5.12 -4.08
CA PRO A 84 2.64 -6.25 -4.50
C PRO A 84 2.52 -7.39 -3.48
N LYS A 85 2.57 -8.63 -3.98
CA LYS A 85 2.65 -9.82 -3.12
C LYS A 85 3.86 -9.74 -2.20
N GLY A 86 3.66 -10.05 -0.93
CA GLY A 86 4.70 -9.98 0.09
C GLY A 86 4.97 -8.56 0.59
N ILE A 87 4.00 -7.65 0.51
CA ILE A 87 4.08 -6.31 1.13
C ILE A 87 4.35 -6.40 2.64
N ALA A 88 3.91 -7.48 3.29
CA ALA A 88 4.20 -7.81 4.68
C ALA A 88 5.71 -7.95 5.00
N ARG A 89 6.57 -8.13 3.97
CA ARG A 89 8.03 -8.17 4.13
C ARG A 89 8.64 -6.80 4.40
N LEU A 90 7.89 -5.71 4.26
CA LEU A 90 8.30 -4.37 4.69
C LEU A 90 8.24 -4.25 6.23
N THR A 91 9.16 -4.92 6.90
CA THR A 91 9.17 -5.06 8.37
C THR A 91 9.32 -3.75 9.14
N SER A 92 9.87 -2.71 8.52
CA SER A 92 10.00 -1.37 9.11
C SER A 92 8.83 -0.44 8.80
N LEU A 93 7.85 -0.86 7.99
CA LEU A 93 6.77 0.03 7.55
C LEU A 93 5.89 0.40 8.74
N ARG A 94 5.74 1.69 8.99
CA ARG A 94 4.92 2.23 10.09
C ARG A 94 3.67 2.90 9.59
N THR A 95 3.73 3.46 8.39
CA THR A 95 2.61 4.19 7.79
C THR A 95 2.35 3.67 6.39
N LEU A 96 1.10 3.29 6.18
CA LEU A 96 0.41 3.06 4.92
C LEU A 96 -0.94 3.77 5.10
N ASP A 97 -1.33 4.69 4.21
CA ASP A 97 -2.46 5.62 4.47
C ASP A 97 -3.80 5.18 3.86
N GLU A 98 -3.83 4.70 2.63
CA GLU A 98 -5.05 4.24 1.97
C GLU A 98 -4.74 3.08 1.04
N VAL A 99 -5.61 2.08 0.95
CA VAL A 99 -5.45 0.91 0.08
C VAL A 99 -6.81 0.59 -0.54
N HIS A 100 -6.85 0.50 -1.86
CA HIS A 100 -8.01 -0.02 -2.56
C HIS A 100 -7.76 -1.49 -2.88
N ILE A 101 -8.63 -2.35 -2.36
CA ILE A 101 -8.61 -3.79 -2.61
C ILE A 101 -9.50 -4.05 -3.82
N HIS A 102 -8.87 -4.52 -4.89
CA HIS A 102 -9.56 -4.82 -6.14
C HIS A 102 -10.04 -6.26 -6.12
N GLY A 103 -11.34 -6.44 -6.39
CA GLY A 103 -11.89 -7.76 -6.69
C GLY A 103 -11.43 -8.25 -8.05
N ASP A 104 -11.24 -9.56 -8.19
CA ASP A 104 -11.25 -10.18 -9.51
C ASP A 104 -12.67 -10.03 -10.11
N ASP A 105 -12.76 -9.88 -11.44
CA ASP A 105 -14.04 -9.90 -12.16
C ASP A 105 -14.70 -11.29 -12.06
N ASP A 106 -13.93 -12.31 -11.67
CA ASP A 106 -14.40 -13.66 -11.36
C ASP A 106 -14.96 -13.75 -9.93
N VAL A 107 -16.29 -13.59 -9.84
CA VAL A 107 -17.12 -13.47 -8.62
C VAL A 107 -16.91 -14.65 -7.64
N ASP A 108 -16.49 -15.82 -8.13
CA ASP A 108 -16.55 -17.06 -7.35
C ASP A 108 -15.32 -17.30 -6.45
N ASN A 109 -14.22 -16.55 -6.59
CA ASN A 109 -13.01 -16.89 -5.82
C ASN A 109 -12.16 -15.73 -5.29
N ASN A 110 -12.32 -14.50 -5.79
CA ASN A 110 -11.64 -13.28 -5.32
C ASN A 110 -10.22 -13.49 -4.70
N LYS A 111 -9.37 -14.27 -5.38
CA LYS A 111 -8.12 -14.76 -4.79
C LYS A 111 -7.14 -13.62 -4.55
N GLU A 112 -7.10 -12.64 -5.47
CA GLU A 112 -6.20 -11.50 -5.37
C GLU A 112 -6.47 -10.67 -4.11
N ALA A 113 -7.73 -10.30 -3.85
CA ALA A 113 -8.10 -9.56 -2.65
C ALA A 113 -7.78 -10.34 -1.36
N LEU A 114 -8.01 -11.66 -1.34
CA LEU A 114 -7.69 -12.49 -0.17
C LEU A 114 -6.18 -12.54 0.10
N PHE A 115 -5.35 -12.54 -0.94
CA PHE A 115 -3.89 -12.46 -0.78
C PHE A 115 -3.46 -11.09 -0.23
N GLU A 116 -3.98 -9.99 -0.77
CA GLU A 116 -3.65 -8.64 -0.30
C GLU A 116 -4.05 -8.45 1.17
N LEU A 117 -5.26 -8.88 1.54
CA LEU A 117 -5.74 -8.82 2.92
C LEU A 117 -4.94 -9.73 3.86
N SER A 118 -4.54 -10.92 3.41
CA SER A 118 -3.71 -11.83 4.20
C SER A 118 -2.35 -11.23 4.53
N ASP A 119 -1.72 -10.55 3.57
CA ASP A 119 -0.45 -9.85 3.83
C ASP A 119 -0.66 -8.68 4.80
N LEU A 120 -1.66 -7.83 4.58
CA LEU A 120 -1.96 -6.70 5.46
C LEU A 120 -2.24 -7.13 6.90
N ARG A 121 -2.93 -8.27 7.10
CA ARG A 121 -3.19 -8.86 8.41
C ARG A 121 -1.91 -9.22 9.17
N ASN A 122 -0.84 -9.56 8.46
CA ASN A 122 0.44 -9.90 9.06
C ASN A 122 1.32 -8.66 9.36
N MET A 123 0.80 -7.44 9.18
CA MET A 123 1.52 -6.19 9.39
C MET A 123 1.15 -5.49 10.72
N ASP A 124 1.52 -6.10 11.85
CA ASP A 124 1.26 -5.58 13.20
C ASP A 124 2.13 -4.36 13.59
N GLN A 125 3.12 -4.05 12.76
CA GLN A 125 3.99 -2.88 12.90
C GLN A 125 3.35 -1.56 12.45
N LEU A 126 2.26 -1.61 11.68
CA LEU A 126 1.59 -0.41 11.19
C LEU A 126 1.03 0.42 12.37
N ARG A 127 0.98 1.74 12.18
CA ARG A 127 0.53 2.72 13.17
C ARG A 127 -0.37 3.74 12.50
N GLY A 128 -1.39 4.18 13.21
CA GLY A 128 -2.34 5.19 12.72
C GLY A 128 -3.53 4.57 12.01
N SER A 129 -4.27 5.40 11.29
CA SER A 129 -5.46 5.01 10.55
C SER A 129 -5.13 4.78 9.08
N PHE A 130 -5.66 3.70 8.50
CA PHE A 130 -5.69 3.55 7.06
C PHE A 130 -7.04 3.04 6.56
N LEU A 131 -7.39 3.47 5.35
CA LEU A 131 -8.66 3.16 4.72
C LEU A 131 -8.47 1.95 3.79
N ILE A 132 -9.35 0.96 3.93
CA ILE A 132 -9.50 -0.13 2.95
C ILE A 132 -10.81 0.07 2.21
N GLU A 133 -10.74 0.22 0.90
CA GLU A 133 -11.91 0.29 0.03
C GLU A 133 -12.02 -0.95 -0.86
N PHE A 134 -13.23 -1.47 -1.07
CA PHE A 134 -13.44 -2.57 -2.01
C PHE A 134 -14.01 -2.03 -3.31
N LYS A 135 -13.29 -2.21 -4.42
CA LYS A 135 -13.88 -1.99 -5.75
C LYS A 135 -14.70 -3.23 -6.15
N ASN A 136 -15.90 -2.99 -6.70
CA ASN A 136 -16.90 -3.98 -7.13
C ASN A 136 -17.71 -4.65 -6.00
N ASP A 137 -18.78 -5.38 -6.37
CA ASP A 137 -19.75 -5.98 -5.43
C ASP A 137 -19.19 -7.23 -4.74
N LEU A 138 -18.08 -7.08 -4.01
CA LEU A 138 -17.37 -8.10 -3.26
C LEU A 138 -18.12 -8.51 -1.98
N LYS A 139 -19.42 -8.77 -2.05
CA LYS A 139 -20.26 -9.13 -0.89
C LYS A 139 -19.69 -10.30 -0.09
N ASP A 140 -19.13 -11.29 -0.76
CA ASP A 140 -18.65 -12.51 -0.12
C ASP A 140 -17.27 -12.34 0.52
N ALA A 141 -16.33 -11.65 -0.15
CA ALA A 141 -15.04 -11.32 0.46
C ALA A 141 -15.22 -10.36 1.65
N ARG A 142 -16.12 -9.38 1.55
CA ARG A 142 -16.51 -8.52 2.68
C ARG A 142 -17.00 -9.33 3.88
N GLN A 143 -17.90 -10.30 3.66
CA GLN A 143 -18.46 -11.10 4.75
C GLN A 143 -17.46 -12.12 5.32
N ALA A 144 -16.69 -12.79 4.45
CA ALA A 144 -15.65 -13.74 4.86
C ALA A 144 -14.57 -13.05 5.69
N GLU A 145 -14.16 -11.85 5.29
CA GLU A 145 -13.10 -11.11 5.97
C GLU A 145 -13.60 -10.36 7.21
N LYS A 146 -14.86 -9.90 7.23
CA LYS A 146 -15.51 -9.34 8.44
C LYS A 146 -15.45 -10.29 9.63
N GLY A 147 -15.47 -11.61 9.40
CA GLY A 147 -15.33 -12.62 10.45
C GLY A 147 -13.88 -12.88 10.90
N HIS A 148 -12.90 -12.73 10.00
CA HIS A 148 -11.49 -13.06 10.24
C HIS A 148 -10.65 -11.85 10.67
N LEU A 149 -10.78 -10.69 9.99
CA LEU A 149 -10.12 -9.43 10.34
C LEU A 149 -10.44 -9.02 11.79
N GLY A 150 -11.71 -9.16 12.19
CA GLY A 150 -12.15 -8.80 13.54
C GLY A 150 -11.68 -9.74 14.67
N LYS A 151 -11.18 -10.94 14.36
CA LYS A 151 -10.72 -11.92 15.36
C LYS A 151 -9.21 -12.03 15.45
N ASP A 152 -8.52 -11.89 14.33
CA ASP A 152 -7.11 -12.25 14.23
C ASP A 152 -6.16 -11.06 14.09
N MET A 153 -6.68 -9.93 13.62
CA MET A 153 -5.92 -8.71 13.53
C MET A 153 -6.05 -8.02 14.90
N LYS A 154 -4.94 -7.79 15.61
CA LYS A 154 -4.90 -7.01 16.87
C LYS A 154 -5.18 -5.52 16.62
N LEU A 155 -6.16 -5.22 15.77
CA LEU A 155 -6.52 -3.86 15.41
C LEU A 155 -7.39 -3.25 16.50
N ALA A 156 -7.37 -1.92 16.57
CA ALA A 156 -8.44 -1.21 17.23
C ALA A 156 -9.76 -1.43 16.45
N PRO A 157 -10.92 -1.02 16.98
CA PRO A 157 -12.20 -1.33 16.37
C PRO A 157 -12.26 -0.81 14.93
N LEU A 158 -12.51 -1.73 13.99
CA LEU A 158 -12.78 -1.43 12.58
C LEU A 158 -14.00 -0.51 12.49
N ILE A 159 -13.84 0.68 11.91
CA ILE A 159 -14.98 1.58 11.62
C ILE A 159 -15.47 1.25 10.22
N TRP A 160 -16.65 0.65 10.13
CA TRP A 160 -17.24 0.20 8.86
C TRP A 160 -18.06 1.31 8.21
N GLY A 161 -17.74 1.62 6.95
CA GLY A 161 -18.56 2.37 6.01
C GLY A 161 -19.34 1.45 5.05
N PRO A 162 -20.12 2.01 4.11
CA PRO A 162 -20.90 1.24 3.14
C PRO A 162 -20.04 0.34 2.23
N ASP A 163 -18.92 0.89 1.74
CA ASP A 163 -18.02 0.24 0.76
C ASP A 163 -16.55 0.25 1.19
N SER A 164 -16.28 0.67 2.43
CA SER A 164 -14.94 0.79 2.99
C SER A 164 -14.93 0.52 4.49
N PHE A 165 -13.75 0.31 5.05
CA PHE A 165 -13.57 0.36 6.49
C PHE A 165 -12.24 1.01 6.86
N VAL A 166 -12.22 1.71 7.98
CA VAL A 166 -11.02 2.31 8.54
C VAL A 166 -10.45 1.36 9.57
N ILE A 167 -9.19 0.99 9.38
CA ILE A 167 -8.37 0.36 10.40
C ILE A 167 -7.69 1.47 11.17
N GLU A 168 -8.10 1.71 12.40
CA GLU A 168 -7.30 2.48 13.34
C GLU A 168 -6.38 1.50 14.09
N GLN A 169 -5.07 1.62 13.97
CA GLN A 169 -4.14 1.02 14.91
C GLN A 169 -3.80 2.05 15.97
N GLU A 170 -4.22 1.80 17.21
CA GLU A 170 -3.82 2.63 18.35
C GLU A 170 -2.28 2.73 18.36
N CYS A 171 -1.78 3.97 18.38
CA CYS A 171 -0.40 4.18 18.79
C CYS A 171 -0.24 3.58 20.19
N PRO A 172 0.73 2.68 20.45
CA PRO A 172 1.01 2.29 21.82
C PRO A 172 1.29 3.58 22.59
N LYS A 173 0.50 3.80 23.64
CA LYS A 173 0.60 5.00 24.48
C LYS A 173 2.08 5.24 24.80
N SER A 174 2.57 6.42 24.42
CA SER A 174 3.90 6.86 24.82
C SER A 174 3.99 6.74 26.34
N SER A 175 4.79 5.78 26.81
CA SER A 175 5.11 5.61 28.23
C SER A 175 6.15 6.64 28.65
#